data_AF-A0A150SNF5-F1
#
_entry.id   AF-A0A150SNF5-F1
#
_cell.length_a   1.000
_cell.length_b   1.000
_cell.length_c   1.000
_cell.angle_alpha   90.00
_cell.angle_beta   90.00
_cell.angle_gamma   90.00
#
_symmetry.space_group_name_H-M   'P 1'
#
loop_
_entity.id
_entity.type
_entity.pdbx_description
1 polymer ?
#
loop_
_entity_poly.entity_id
_entity_poly.type
_entity_poly.pdbx_seq_one_letter_code
_entity_poly.pdbx_strand_id
1 'polypeptide(L)'
;MSSPGRARRGGRLRAKETAGVAALLLLVGIAPVVGDIGSCGQAPEELDPYKFFALKAQIDCAQCEACGLRSRACDAACGFEGALEFPPGCYPLVHDGEVCLHKLQMEGCDAYRAYVADERPSTPTECNFCPVEAAP
;
A
#
# COMPACT_ATOMS: atom_id res chain seq x y z
N MET A 1 50.62 69.84 18.91
CA MET A 1 49.46 69.38 19.70
C MET A 1 48.68 68.41 18.83
N SER A 2 48.58 67.15 19.27
CA SER A 2 48.08 66.02 18.47
C SER A 2 46.55 65.89 18.56
N SER A 3 45.86 65.65 17.44
CA SER A 3 44.48 65.16 17.41
C SER A 3 44.45 63.63 17.30
N PRO A 4 43.65 62.92 18.11
CA PRO A 4 43.54 61.46 18.03
C PRO A 4 42.31 61.01 17.23
N GLY A 5 42.40 59.80 16.67
CA GLY A 5 41.30 58.82 16.75
C GLY A 5 40.45 58.56 15.51
N ARG A 6 40.99 57.80 14.55
CA ARG A 6 40.20 57.10 13.51
C ARG A 6 39.49 55.89 14.12
N ALA A 7 38.17 55.96 14.30
CA ALA A 7 37.35 54.82 14.71
C ALA A 7 37.06 53.89 13.51
N ARG A 8 37.53 52.64 13.59
CA ARG A 8 37.18 51.54 12.68
C ARG A 8 35.71 51.15 12.89
N ARG A 9 34.88 51.20 11.84
CA ARG A 9 33.54 50.57 11.86
C ARG A 9 33.68 49.09 11.48
N GLY A 10 33.60 48.24 12.49
CA GLY A 10 33.45 46.79 12.33
C GLY A 10 32.04 46.42 11.87
N GLY A 11 31.97 45.48 10.94
CA GLY A 11 30.72 44.88 10.46
C GLY A 11 30.00 44.11 11.57
N ARG A 12 28.68 44.25 11.60
CA ARG A 12 27.76 43.29 12.20
C ARG A 12 26.62 43.10 11.23
N LEU A 13 26.77 42.13 10.33
CA LEU A 13 25.63 41.53 9.66
C LEU A 13 24.74 40.92 10.75
N ARG A 14 23.46 41.25 10.66
CA ARG A 14 22.48 41.20 11.73
C ARG A 14 22.08 39.74 11.98
N ALA A 15 22.59 39.16 13.07
CA ALA A 15 22.20 37.85 13.63
C ALA A 15 20.69 37.62 13.85
N LYS A 16 19.83 38.63 13.60
CA LYS A 16 18.38 38.54 13.72
C LYS A 16 17.72 37.89 12.50
N GLU A 17 18.31 38.00 11.31
CA GLU A 17 17.72 37.46 10.08
C GLU A 17 17.87 35.94 9.99
N THR A 18 18.95 35.37 10.55
CA THR A 18 19.20 33.93 10.56
C THR A 18 18.26 33.16 11.50
N ALA A 19 17.80 33.79 12.59
CA ALA A 19 16.91 33.16 13.56
C ALA A 19 15.49 32.94 13.00
N GLY A 20 14.99 33.87 12.18
CA GLY A 20 13.66 33.77 11.58
C GLY A 20 13.55 32.63 10.56
N VAL A 21 14.59 32.43 9.75
CA VAL A 21 14.62 31.37 8.72
C VAL A 21 14.70 29.98 9.36
N ALA A 22 15.49 29.82 10.43
CA ALA A 22 15.59 28.55 11.13
C ALA A 22 14.27 28.14 11.82
N ALA A 23 13.52 29.11 12.36
CA ALA A 23 12.22 28.86 12.97
C ALA A 23 11.13 28.47 11.94
N LEU A 24 11.20 29.02 10.72
CA LEU A 24 10.25 28.69 9.65
C LEU A 24 10.47 27.27 9.11
N LEU A 25 11.72 26.79 9.07
CA LEU A 25 12.06 25.45 8.60
C LEU A 25 11.63 24.32 9.56
N LEU A 26 11.53 24.61 10.86
CA LEU A 26 11.06 23.65 11.87
C LEU A 26 9.54 23.42 11.85
N LEU A 27 8.77 24.34 11.28
CA LEU A 27 7.30 24.23 11.20
C LEU A 27 6.80 23.41 10.00
N VAL A 28 7.66 23.05 9.05
CA VAL A 28 7.29 22.36 7.79
C VAL A 28 7.73 20.89 7.78
N GLY A 29 8.26 20.37 8.89
CA GLY A 29 9.00 19.10 8.92
C GLY A 29 8.22 17.84 9.30
N ILE A 30 6.90 17.86 9.49
CA ILE A 30 6.12 16.66 9.80
C ILE A 30 5.35 16.22 8.55
N ALA A 31 6.08 15.72 7.54
CA ALA A 31 5.43 15.02 6.45
C ALA A 31 5.01 13.62 6.97
N PRO A 32 3.76 13.17 6.71
CA PRO A 32 3.36 11.81 7.07
C PRO A 32 4.32 10.81 6.42
N VAL A 33 4.75 9.84 7.22
CA VAL A 33 5.58 8.73 6.75
C VAL A 33 4.73 7.87 5.81
N VAL A 34 5.33 7.23 4.80
CA VAL A 34 4.63 6.21 4.01
C VAL A 34 4.11 5.14 4.99
N GLY A 35 2.79 5.07 5.17
CA GLY A 35 2.13 4.34 6.26
C GLY A 35 1.05 5.14 7.02
N ASP A 36 1.01 6.46 6.87
CA ASP A 36 0.02 7.36 7.50
C ASP A 36 -1.22 7.64 6.61
N ILE A 37 -1.39 6.91 5.50
CA ILE A 37 -2.52 7.10 4.58
C ILE A 37 -3.72 6.29 5.10
N GLY A 38 -4.37 6.88 6.10
CA GLY A 38 -5.69 6.56 6.60
C GLY A 38 -6.25 7.84 7.24
N SER A 39 -6.91 8.68 6.44
CA SER A 39 -7.29 10.07 6.71
C SER A 39 -8.22 10.32 7.94
N CYS A 40 -8.39 9.34 8.83
CA CYS A 40 -9.24 9.38 10.03
C CYS A 40 -8.48 9.13 11.34
N GLY A 41 -7.15 8.98 11.31
CA GLY A 41 -6.33 8.77 12.53
C GLY A 41 -6.47 7.38 13.16
N GLN A 42 -6.96 6.40 12.40
CA GLN A 42 -7.00 5.00 12.81
C GLN A 42 -5.71 4.30 12.40
N ALA A 43 -5.16 3.47 13.28
CA ALA A 43 -4.00 2.66 12.96
C ALA A 43 -4.39 1.63 11.87
N PRO A 44 -3.52 1.41 10.85
CA PRO A 44 -3.77 0.41 9.83
C PRO A 44 -3.81 -0.98 10.45
N GLU A 45 -4.83 -1.77 10.08
CA GLU A 45 -4.98 -3.16 10.51
C GLU A 45 -4.43 -4.08 9.42
N GLU A 46 -3.48 -4.95 9.78
CA GLU A 46 -2.93 -5.95 8.88
C GLU A 46 -3.99 -7.01 8.52
N LEU A 47 -3.99 -7.43 7.26
CA LEU A 47 -4.91 -8.46 6.78
C LEU A 47 -4.47 -9.85 7.28
N ASP A 48 -5.38 -10.55 7.97
CA ASP A 48 -5.20 -11.95 8.36
C ASP A 48 -5.16 -12.85 7.11
N PRO A 49 -4.01 -13.48 6.78
CA PRO A 49 -3.87 -14.24 5.53
C PRO A 49 -4.81 -15.44 5.49
N TYR A 50 -4.95 -16.16 6.59
CA TYR A 50 -5.78 -17.36 6.65
C TYR A 50 -7.25 -17.04 6.40
N LYS A 51 -7.79 -16.02 7.08
CA LYS A 51 -9.18 -15.57 6.87
C LYS A 51 -9.38 -15.07 5.45
N PHE A 52 -8.45 -14.28 4.93
CA PHE A 52 -8.54 -13.76 3.57
C PHE A 52 -8.58 -14.89 2.54
N PHE A 53 -7.61 -15.80 2.56
CA PHE A 53 -7.54 -16.88 1.57
C PHE A 53 -8.70 -17.87 1.72
N ALA A 54 -9.21 -18.09 2.93
CA ALA A 54 -10.44 -18.89 3.13
C ALA A 54 -11.68 -18.26 2.50
N LEU A 55 -11.87 -16.94 2.64
CA LEU A 55 -12.97 -16.24 1.99
C LEU A 55 -12.80 -16.17 0.47
N LYS A 56 -11.58 -15.89 0.02
CA LYS A 56 -11.24 -15.85 -1.41
C LYS A 56 -11.51 -17.19 -2.08
N ALA A 57 -11.09 -18.31 -1.48
CA ALA A 57 -11.32 -19.64 -2.03
C ALA A 57 -12.82 -19.97 -2.15
N GLN A 58 -13.64 -19.55 -1.17
CA GLN A 58 -15.09 -19.72 -1.25
C GLN A 58 -15.71 -18.93 -2.41
N ILE A 59 -15.29 -17.67 -2.59
CA ILE A 59 -15.78 -16.83 -3.70
C ILE A 59 -15.34 -17.42 -5.05
N ASP A 60 -14.06 -17.80 -5.17
CA ASP A 60 -13.53 -18.38 -6.40
C ASP A 60 -14.22 -19.69 -6.76
N CYS A 61 -14.43 -20.58 -5.79
CA CYS A 61 -15.17 -21.82 -6.02
C CYS A 61 -16.61 -21.53 -6.48
N ALA A 62 -17.33 -20.66 -5.78
CA ALA A 62 -18.72 -20.30 -6.14
C ALA A 62 -18.81 -19.70 -7.55
N GLN A 63 -17.86 -18.85 -7.93
CA GLN A 63 -17.80 -18.26 -9.26
C GLN A 63 -17.45 -19.30 -10.34
N CYS A 64 -16.51 -20.21 -10.06
CA CYS A 64 -16.19 -21.31 -10.94
C CYS A 64 -17.43 -22.20 -11.19
N GLU A 65 -18.18 -22.54 -10.15
CA GLU A 65 -19.41 -23.33 -10.26
C GLU A 65 -20.49 -22.59 -11.06
N ALA A 66 -20.76 -21.32 -10.72
CA ALA A 66 -21.77 -20.50 -11.37
C ALA A 66 -21.49 -20.30 -12.87
N CYS A 67 -20.22 -20.16 -13.23
CA CYS A 67 -19.77 -19.95 -14.61
C CYS A 67 -19.44 -21.24 -15.37
N GLY A 68 -19.51 -22.41 -14.73
CA GLY A 68 -19.16 -23.69 -15.33
C GLY A 68 -17.69 -23.81 -15.73
N LEU A 69 -16.79 -23.12 -15.03
CA LEU A 69 -15.35 -23.11 -15.30
C LEU A 69 -14.68 -24.34 -14.69
N ARG A 70 -13.72 -24.91 -15.42
CA ARG A 70 -12.88 -26.03 -14.96
C ARG A 70 -11.43 -25.68 -15.23
N SER A 71 -10.66 -25.51 -14.17
CA SER A 71 -9.22 -25.24 -14.21
C SER A 71 -8.59 -25.70 -12.90
N ARG A 72 -7.26 -25.81 -12.86
CA ARG A 72 -6.56 -26.19 -11.62
C ARG A 72 -6.80 -25.19 -10.50
N ALA A 73 -6.97 -23.91 -10.83
CA ALA A 73 -7.28 -22.87 -9.85
C ALA A 73 -8.68 -23.03 -9.25
N CYS A 74 -9.68 -23.41 -10.07
CA CYS A 74 -11.02 -23.73 -9.58
C CYS A 74 -11.00 -24.97 -8.66
N ASP A 75 -10.30 -26.04 -9.08
CA ASP A 75 -10.20 -27.27 -8.29
C ASP A 75 -9.53 -26.98 -6.93
N ALA A 76 -8.43 -26.21 -6.92
CA ALA A 76 -7.74 -25.82 -5.70
C ALA A 76 -8.59 -24.91 -4.80
N ALA A 77 -9.37 -23.98 -5.37
CA ALA A 77 -10.27 -23.12 -4.61
C ALA A 77 -11.37 -23.94 -3.91
N CYS A 78 -12.01 -24.87 -4.65
CA CYS A 78 -13.06 -25.72 -4.10
C CYS A 78 -12.52 -26.77 -3.10
N GLY A 79 -11.27 -27.21 -3.26
CA GLY A 79 -10.59 -28.09 -2.30
C GLY A 79 -9.94 -27.36 -1.12
N PHE A 80 -9.93 -26.03 -1.13
CA PHE A 80 -9.16 -25.19 -0.20
C PHE A 80 -7.68 -25.59 -0.10
N GLU A 81 -7.05 -25.82 -1.26
CA GLU A 81 -5.65 -26.26 -1.40
C GLU A 81 -4.67 -25.11 -1.73
N GLY A 82 -5.13 -23.86 -1.59
CA GLY A 82 -4.38 -22.65 -1.96
C GLY A 82 -3.32 -22.21 -0.94
N ALA A 83 -2.63 -21.10 -1.28
CA ALA A 83 -1.68 -20.44 -0.38
C ALA A 83 -2.38 -19.95 0.91
N LEU A 84 -1.68 -20.06 2.03
CA LEU A 84 -2.16 -19.63 3.36
C LEU A 84 -1.42 -18.41 3.90
N GLU A 85 -0.45 -17.90 3.15
CA GLU A 85 0.42 -16.78 3.54
C GLU A 85 0.66 -15.86 2.34
N PHE A 86 0.84 -14.57 2.61
CA PHE A 86 1.29 -13.63 1.59
C PHE A 86 2.78 -13.82 1.31
N PRO A 87 3.25 -13.53 0.08
CA PRO A 87 4.67 -13.53 -0.23
C PRO A 87 5.47 -12.62 0.72
N PRO A 88 6.73 -12.96 1.03
CA PRO A 88 7.59 -12.09 1.82
C PRO A 88 7.69 -10.69 1.22
N GLY A 89 7.65 -9.66 2.07
CA GLY A 89 7.68 -8.26 1.63
C GLY A 89 6.31 -7.68 1.27
N CYS A 90 5.24 -8.48 1.36
CA CYS A 90 3.88 -8.01 1.16
C CYS A 90 3.09 -7.95 2.47
N TYR A 91 2.52 -6.79 2.74
CA TYR A 91 1.80 -6.50 3.98
C TYR A 91 0.47 -5.82 3.66
N PRO A 92 -0.49 -6.53 3.02
CA PRO A 92 -1.79 -5.96 2.73
C PRO A 92 -2.56 -5.63 4.02
N LEU A 93 -3.35 -4.57 3.95
CA LEU A 93 -4.23 -4.15 5.04
C LEU A 93 -5.61 -4.79 4.87
N VAL A 94 -6.39 -4.81 5.95
CA VAL A 94 -7.78 -5.31 5.94
C VAL A 94 -8.58 -4.71 4.80
N HIS A 95 -8.44 -3.41 4.57
CA HIS A 95 -9.15 -2.71 3.50
C HIS A 95 -8.78 -3.21 2.10
N ASP A 96 -7.50 -3.53 1.85
CA ASP A 96 -7.06 -4.09 0.57
C ASP A 96 -7.73 -5.44 0.32
N GLY A 97 -7.81 -6.27 1.36
CA GLY A 97 -8.52 -7.54 1.35
C GLY A 97 -10.00 -7.38 1.02
N GLU A 98 -10.69 -6.45 1.68
CA GLU A 98 -12.12 -6.16 1.44
C GLU A 98 -12.37 -5.73 -0.01
N VAL A 99 -11.54 -4.81 -0.52
CA VAL A 99 -11.65 -4.30 -1.89
C VAL A 99 -11.42 -5.44 -2.91
N CYS A 100 -10.43 -6.30 -2.69
CA CYS A 100 -10.21 -7.48 -3.52
C CYS A 100 -11.41 -8.45 -3.48
N LEU A 101 -11.89 -8.83 -2.30
CA LEU A 101 -13.01 -9.77 -2.17
C LEU A 101 -14.29 -9.21 -2.81
N HIS A 102 -14.56 -7.91 -2.62
CA HIS A 102 -15.69 -7.25 -3.25
C HIS A 102 -15.58 -7.26 -4.79
N LYS A 103 -14.38 -6.96 -5.32
CA LYS A 103 -14.11 -7.03 -6.75
C LYS A 103 -14.41 -8.43 -7.31
N LEU A 104 -13.92 -9.48 -6.65
CA LEU A 104 -14.16 -10.86 -7.04
C LEU A 104 -15.67 -11.24 -7.00
N GLN A 105 -16.41 -10.77 -6.02
CA GLN A 105 -17.86 -11.04 -5.95
C GLN A 105 -18.67 -10.39 -7.07
N MET A 106 -18.20 -9.25 -7.57
CA MET A 106 -18.92 -8.44 -8.57
C MET A 106 -18.53 -8.75 -10.02
N GLU A 107 -17.48 -9.56 -10.22
CA GLU A 107 -16.96 -9.86 -11.55
C GLU A 107 -17.80 -10.90 -12.31
N GLY A 108 -17.85 -10.72 -13.62
CA GLY A 108 -18.56 -11.62 -14.53
C GLY A 108 -17.72 -12.83 -14.96
N CYS A 109 -18.38 -13.82 -15.55
CA CYS A 109 -17.73 -15.08 -15.97
C CYS A 109 -16.58 -14.90 -16.96
N ASP A 110 -16.62 -13.88 -17.83
CA ASP A 110 -15.54 -13.63 -18.78
C ASP A 110 -14.25 -13.16 -18.09
N ALA A 111 -14.38 -12.30 -17.08
CA ALA A 111 -13.25 -11.87 -16.25
C ALA A 111 -12.72 -13.04 -15.41
N TYR A 112 -13.63 -13.80 -14.78
CA TYR A 112 -13.25 -14.97 -14.00
C TYR A 112 -12.50 -16.03 -14.81
N ARG A 113 -12.89 -16.25 -16.06
CA ARG A 113 -12.18 -17.15 -16.97
C ARG A 113 -10.72 -16.74 -17.15
N ALA A 114 -10.42 -15.43 -17.19
CA ALA A 114 -9.05 -14.93 -17.26
C ALA A 114 -8.31 -15.07 -15.93
N TYR A 115 -8.99 -14.88 -14.79
CA TYR A 115 -8.38 -15.00 -13.46
C TYR A 115 -7.98 -16.43 -13.11
N VAL A 116 -8.80 -17.40 -13.49
CA VAL A 116 -8.58 -18.82 -13.15
C VAL A 116 -7.97 -19.62 -14.29
N ALA A 117 -7.48 -18.98 -15.35
CA ALA A 117 -6.89 -19.64 -16.50
C ALA A 117 -5.65 -20.46 -16.11
N ASP A 118 -5.53 -21.69 -16.62
CA ASP A 118 -4.36 -22.55 -16.36
C ASP A 118 -3.08 -22.00 -17.01
N GLU A 119 -3.23 -21.19 -18.05
CA GLU A 119 -2.15 -20.53 -18.77
C GLU A 119 -2.29 -19.02 -18.64
N ARG A 120 -1.25 -18.36 -18.12
CA ARG A 120 -1.19 -16.89 -17.98
C ARG A 120 -2.42 -16.30 -17.27
N PRO A 121 -2.75 -16.74 -16.04
CA PRO A 121 -3.83 -16.15 -15.28
C PRO A 121 -3.57 -14.65 -15.06
N SER A 122 -4.63 -13.84 -15.17
CA SER A 122 -4.57 -12.43 -14.75
C SER A 122 -4.97 -12.29 -13.29
N THR A 123 -4.56 -11.20 -12.65
CA THR A 123 -5.01 -10.85 -11.30
C THR A 123 -5.70 -9.49 -11.35
N PRO A 124 -6.90 -9.33 -10.75
CA PRO A 124 -7.51 -8.01 -10.60
C PRO A 124 -6.53 -7.06 -9.93
N THR A 125 -6.51 -5.80 -10.35
CA THR A 125 -5.63 -4.78 -9.76
C THR A 125 -5.84 -4.62 -8.26
N GLU A 126 -7.09 -4.76 -7.82
CA GLU A 126 -7.55 -4.74 -6.43
C GLU A 126 -6.99 -5.88 -5.59
N CYS A 127 -6.60 -6.99 -6.23
CA CYS A 127 -6.02 -8.17 -5.60
C CYS A 127 -4.50 -8.28 -5.79
N ASN A 128 -3.87 -7.26 -6.40
CA ASN A 128 -2.43 -7.25 -6.63
C ASN A 128 -1.69 -6.65 -5.42
N PHE A 129 -1.64 -7.39 -4.31
CA PHE A 129 -1.02 -6.95 -3.06
C PHE A 129 0.51 -6.86 -3.12
N CYS A 130 1.12 -7.48 -4.14
CA CYS A 130 2.57 -7.64 -4.28
C CYS A 130 3.02 -7.24 -5.70
N PRO A 131 2.89 -5.97 -6.11
CA PRO A 131 3.37 -5.56 -7.43
C PRO A 131 4.88 -5.82 -7.51
N VAL A 132 5.32 -6.29 -8.69
CA VAL A 132 6.66 -6.82 -9.00
C VAL A 132 7.84 -5.87 -8.71
N GLU A 133 7.56 -4.61 -8.34
CA GLU A 133 8.56 -3.61 -7.93
C GLU A 133 8.96 -3.74 -6.44
N ALA A 134 8.27 -4.57 -5.65
CA ALA A 134 8.53 -4.75 -4.22
C ALA A 134 9.41 -5.98 -3.87
N ALA A 135 9.83 -6.79 -4.86
CA ALA A 135 10.78 -7.87 -4.63
C ALA A 135 12.23 -7.36 -4.78
N PRO A 136 13.13 -7.60 -3.81
CA PRO A 136 14.53 -7.18 -3.89
C PRO A 136 15.32 -7.88 -5.01
#